data_AF-A0A6G4AQF4-F1
#
_entry.id   AF-A0A6G4AQF4-F1
#
_cell.length_a   1.000
_cell.length_b   1.000
_cell.length_c   1.000
_cell.angle_alpha   90.00
_cell.angle_beta   90.00
_cell.angle_gamma   90.00
#
_symmetry.space_group_name_H-M   'P 1'
#
loop_
_entity.id
_entity.type
_entity.pdbx_description
1 polymer ?
#
loop_
_entity_poly.entity_id
_entity_poly.type
_entity_poly.pdbx_seq_one_letter_code
_entity_poly.pdbx_strand_id
1 'polypeptide(L)'
;MQEKIVYLLDHAFPDGAPSDREFCRIVESHGGALSHSYFGKLRKGQITEVRDETLQALALGFGIANWRFFKDQTDVVEDVMAGLALLAGTRTGDISGIAGRSIGEEGMSAEMLDFVLEQVRKFQQGDGSPEATTP
;
A
#
# COMPACT_ATOMS: atom_id res chain seq x y z
N MET A 1 6.65 8.36 -5.90
CA MET A 1 7.28 7.07 -6.28
C MET A 1 8.81 7.15 -6.39
N GLN A 2 9.37 8.03 -7.24
CA GLN A 2 10.83 8.12 -7.46
C GLN A 2 11.64 8.24 -6.16
N GLU A 3 11.27 9.17 -5.29
CA GLU A 3 11.95 9.41 -4.01
C GLU A 3 11.97 8.14 -3.14
N LYS A 4 10.85 7.42 -3.08
CA LYS A 4 10.73 6.14 -2.36
C LYS A 4 11.68 5.09 -2.92
N ILE A 5 11.81 5.00 -4.25
CA ILE A 5 12.75 4.08 -4.91
C ILE A 5 14.20 4.45 -4.56
N VAL A 6 14.55 5.73 -4.65
CA VAL A 6 15.92 6.21 -4.33
C VAL A 6 16.26 5.96 -2.87
N TYR A 7 15.33 6.25 -1.96
CA TYR A 7 15.49 6.01 -0.53
C TYR A 7 15.74 4.52 -0.24
N LEU A 8 14.93 3.62 -0.80
CA LEU A 8 15.08 2.19 -0.58
C LEU A 8 16.37 1.63 -1.19
N LEU A 9 16.82 2.12 -2.34
CA LEU A 9 18.10 1.70 -2.90
C LEU A 9 19.28 2.06 -1.99
N ASP A 10 19.20 3.20 -1.31
CA ASP A 10 20.26 3.69 -0.42
C ASP A 10 20.24 3.01 0.96
N HIS A 11 19.06 2.62 1.46
CA HIS A 11 18.89 2.15 2.85
C HIS A 11 18.57 0.65 2.98
N ALA A 12 18.03 0.00 1.95
CA ALA A 12 17.60 -1.40 2.04
C ALA A 12 18.68 -2.42 1.69
N PHE A 13 19.84 -1.97 1.19
CA PHE A 13 20.92 -2.85 0.76
C PHE A 13 22.19 -2.65 1.61
N PRO A 14 22.58 -3.66 2.43
CA PRO A 14 23.72 -3.52 3.35
C PRO A 14 25.07 -3.38 2.64
N ASP A 15 25.20 -3.93 1.43
CA ASP A 15 26.42 -3.89 0.62
C ASP A 15 26.46 -2.69 -0.35
N GLY A 16 25.52 -1.75 -0.19
CA GLY A 16 25.34 -0.60 -1.07
C GLY A 16 24.30 -0.83 -2.17
N ALA A 17 23.87 0.28 -2.78
CA ALA A 17 22.79 0.28 -3.76
C ALA A 17 23.14 -0.56 -5.00
N PRO A 18 22.31 -1.55 -5.38
CA PRO A 18 22.54 -2.35 -6.58
C PRO A 18 22.38 -1.50 -7.84
N SER A 19 23.10 -1.87 -8.91
CA SER A 19 22.84 -1.30 -10.23
C SER A 19 21.44 -1.67 -10.74
N ASP A 20 20.94 -0.91 -11.73
CA ASP A 20 19.61 -1.17 -12.32
C ASP A 20 19.46 -2.62 -12.84
N ARG A 21 20.56 -3.22 -13.34
CA ARG A 21 20.57 -4.62 -13.80
C ARG A 21 20.57 -5.62 -12.65
N GLU A 22 21.33 -5.35 -11.60
CA GLU A 22 21.35 -6.20 -10.40
C GLU A 22 20.00 -6.21 -9.71
N PHE A 23 19.37 -5.05 -9.57
CA PHE A 23 18.03 -4.95 -8.99
C PHE A 23 17.01 -5.79 -9.79
N CYS A 24 17.03 -5.73 -11.12
CA CYS A 24 16.11 -6.54 -11.93
C CYS A 24 16.35 -8.05 -11.77
N ARG A 25 17.61 -8.48 -11.61
CA ARG A 25 17.90 -9.89 -11.29
C ARG A 25 17.37 -10.31 -9.92
N ILE A 26 17.40 -9.41 -8.93
CA ILE A 26 16.80 -9.65 -7.61
C ILE A 26 15.28 -9.81 -7.77
N VAL A 27 14.62 -8.93 -8.53
CA VAL A 27 13.18 -9.03 -8.83
C VAL A 27 12.86 -10.38 -9.49
N GLU A 28 13.63 -10.79 -10.50
CA GLU A 28 13.46 -12.08 -11.19
C GLU A 28 13.64 -13.27 -10.24
N SER A 29 14.63 -13.22 -9.35
CA SER A 29 14.88 -14.28 -8.36
C SER A 29 13.73 -14.45 -7.36
N HIS A 30 12.96 -13.38 -7.12
CA HIS A 30 11.76 -13.39 -6.29
C HIS A 30 10.47 -13.67 -7.09
N GLY A 31 10.57 -14.04 -8.37
CA GLY A 31 9.43 -14.39 -9.23
C GLY A 31 8.71 -13.19 -9.87
N GLY A 32 9.27 -11.98 -9.78
CA GLY A 32 8.79 -10.81 -10.48
C GLY A 32 9.39 -10.65 -11.88
N ALA A 33 8.85 -9.73 -12.67
CA ALA A 33 9.41 -9.37 -13.97
C ALA A 33 9.54 -7.85 -14.11
N LEU A 34 10.77 -7.36 -14.31
CA LEU A 34 11.05 -5.94 -14.47
C LEU A 34 12.25 -5.74 -15.39
N SER A 35 12.13 -4.89 -16.42
CA SER A 35 13.26 -4.60 -17.31
C SER A 35 14.14 -3.49 -16.75
N HIS A 36 15.47 -3.62 -16.91
CA HIS A 36 16.44 -2.64 -16.41
C HIS A 36 16.26 -1.24 -17.02
N SER A 37 15.84 -1.16 -18.30
CA SER A 37 15.63 0.13 -18.98
C SER A 37 14.41 0.83 -18.40
N TYR A 38 13.35 0.08 -18.11
CA TYR A 38 12.15 0.60 -17.49
C TYR A 38 12.39 1.02 -16.05
N PHE A 39 13.09 0.18 -15.26
CA PHE A 39 13.49 0.53 -13.89
C PHE A 39 14.35 1.81 -13.84
N GLY A 40 15.30 1.96 -14.76
CA GLY A 40 16.09 3.18 -14.88
C GLY A 40 15.25 4.44 -15.17
N LYS A 41 14.14 4.32 -15.90
CA LYS A 41 13.19 5.44 -16.11
C LYS A 41 12.40 5.76 -14.83
N LEU A 42 11.98 4.75 -14.07
CA LEU A 42 11.29 4.92 -12.79
C LEU A 42 12.19 5.62 -11.75
N ARG A 43 13.45 5.18 -11.63
CA ARG A 43 14.44 5.78 -10.74
C ARG A 43 14.77 7.23 -11.08
N LYS A 44 14.64 7.62 -12.35
CA LYS A 44 14.81 9.00 -12.83
C LYS A 44 13.53 9.83 -12.75
N GLY A 45 12.40 9.26 -12.34
CA GLY A 45 11.11 9.95 -12.29
C GLY A 45 10.51 10.26 -13.67
N GLN A 46 11.02 9.65 -14.74
CA GLN A 46 10.50 9.86 -16.11
C GLN A 46 9.17 9.16 -16.33
N ILE A 47 8.88 8.15 -15.52
CA ILE A 47 7.62 7.42 -15.48
C ILE A 47 7.16 7.45 -14.04
N THR A 48 5.98 8.02 -13.81
CA THR A 48 5.38 8.20 -12.48
C THR A 48 4.17 7.31 -12.27
N GLU A 49 3.42 7.05 -13.34
CA GLU A 49 2.27 6.15 -13.35
C GLU A 49 2.66 4.81 -13.97
N VAL A 50 2.42 3.74 -13.22
CA VAL A 50 2.69 2.37 -13.64
C VAL A 50 1.54 1.48 -13.19
N ARG A 51 1.38 0.35 -13.88
CA ARG A 51 0.40 -0.66 -13.49
C ARG A 51 0.78 -1.34 -12.18
N ASP A 52 -0.21 -1.87 -11.48
CA ASP A 52 -0.02 -2.53 -10.19
C ASP A 52 0.96 -3.72 -10.27
N GLU A 53 1.04 -4.44 -11.39
CA GLU A 53 2.02 -5.54 -11.54
C GLU A 53 3.47 -5.05 -11.47
N THR A 54 3.74 -3.85 -11.98
CA THR A 54 5.06 -3.22 -11.86
C THR A 54 5.34 -2.86 -10.41
N LEU A 55 4.35 -2.33 -9.69
CA LEU A 55 4.51 -1.97 -8.28
C LEU A 55 4.76 -3.21 -7.41
N GLN A 56 4.08 -4.31 -7.72
CA GLN A 56 4.31 -5.62 -7.10
C GLN A 56 5.72 -6.13 -7.38
N ALA A 57 6.19 -6.05 -8.63
CA ALA A 57 7.54 -6.44 -8.98
C ALA A 57 8.61 -5.59 -8.24
N LEU A 58 8.38 -4.28 -8.10
CA LEU A 58 9.23 -3.41 -7.28
C LEU A 58 9.23 -3.85 -5.82
N ALA A 59 8.05 -4.09 -5.25
CA ALA A 59 7.91 -4.52 -3.86
C ALA A 59 8.64 -5.84 -3.59
N LEU A 60 8.53 -6.81 -4.50
CA LEU A 60 9.29 -8.06 -4.46
C LEU A 60 10.81 -7.82 -4.48
N GLY A 61 11.29 -6.93 -5.34
CA GLY A 61 12.71 -6.59 -5.43
C GLY A 61 13.29 -5.99 -4.15
N PHE A 62 12.48 -5.23 -3.41
CA PHE A 62 12.87 -4.64 -2.11
C PHE A 62 12.46 -5.48 -0.90
N GLY A 63 11.81 -6.64 -1.09
CA GLY A 63 11.29 -7.46 0.02
C GLY A 63 10.14 -6.82 0.81
N ILE A 64 9.39 -5.90 0.20
CA ILE A 64 8.28 -5.19 0.83
C ILE A 64 6.98 -5.96 0.60
N ALA A 65 6.24 -6.25 1.68
CA ALA A 65 4.97 -6.98 1.61
C ALA A 65 3.85 -6.19 0.92
N ASN A 66 3.80 -4.86 1.12
CA ASN A 66 2.74 -4.01 0.58
C ASN A 66 3.25 -3.10 -0.54
N TRP A 67 2.96 -3.48 -1.79
CA TRP A 67 3.33 -2.71 -2.99
C TRP A 67 2.64 -1.34 -3.08
N ARG A 68 1.52 -1.13 -2.37
CA ARG A 68 0.86 0.20 -2.29
C ARG A 68 1.76 1.25 -1.64
N PHE A 69 2.83 0.83 -0.95
CA PHE A 69 3.87 1.74 -0.48
C PHE A 69 4.34 2.72 -1.57
N PHE A 70 4.37 2.31 -2.84
CA PHE A 70 4.82 3.16 -3.94
C PHE A 70 3.78 4.15 -4.48
N LYS A 71 2.48 3.95 -4.20
CA LYS A 71 1.39 4.85 -4.58
C LYS A 71 1.45 6.16 -3.78
N ASP A 72 0.75 7.18 -4.27
CA ASP A 72 0.56 8.40 -3.48
C ASP A 72 -0.30 8.09 -2.25
N GLN A 73 -0.10 8.85 -1.16
CA GLN A 73 -0.88 8.65 0.06
C GLN A 73 -2.37 8.88 -0.22
N THR A 74 -2.70 9.83 -1.10
CA THR A 74 -4.08 10.18 -1.46
C THR A 74 -4.79 9.00 -2.12
N ASP A 75 -4.12 8.31 -3.06
CA ASP A 75 -4.68 7.14 -3.75
C ASP A 75 -4.97 5.97 -2.78
N VAL A 76 -4.11 5.78 -1.77
CA VAL A 76 -4.28 4.72 -0.77
C VAL A 76 -5.44 5.05 0.18
N VAL A 77 -5.63 6.34 0.51
CA VAL A 77 -6.75 6.78 1.35
C VAL A 77 -8.07 6.52 0.63
N GLU A 78 -8.22 6.82 -0.65
CA GLU A 78 -9.46 6.56 -1.40
C GLU A 78 -9.87 5.07 -1.37
N ASP A 79 -8.93 4.16 -1.62
CA ASP A 79 -9.17 2.71 -1.60
C ASP A 79 -9.61 2.21 -0.21
N VAL A 80 -8.96 2.71 0.85
CA VAL A 80 -9.31 2.36 2.24
C VAL A 80 -10.67 2.92 2.62
N MET A 81 -10.95 4.16 2.23
CA MET A 81 -12.25 4.81 2.49
C MET A 81 -13.38 4.11 1.75
N ALA A 82 -13.16 3.66 0.52
CA ALA A 82 -14.12 2.83 -0.22
C ALA A 82 -14.38 1.48 0.47
N GLY A 83 -13.33 0.81 0.96
CA GLY A 83 -13.46 -0.44 1.72
C GLY A 83 -14.20 -0.27 3.05
N LEU A 84 -13.94 0.82 3.77
CA LEU A 84 -14.62 1.13 5.03
C LEU A 84 -16.07 1.58 4.81
N ALA A 85 -16.36 2.33 3.75
CA ALA A 85 -17.71 2.66 3.33
C ALA A 85 -18.51 1.41 2.93
N LEU A 86 -17.89 0.45 2.24
CA LEU A 86 -18.50 -0.83 1.92
C LEU A 86 -18.87 -1.61 3.19
N LEU A 87 -17.95 -1.73 4.15
CA LEU A 87 -18.22 -2.39 5.43
C LEU A 87 -19.32 -1.68 6.23
N ALA A 88 -19.31 -0.34 6.28
CA ALA A 88 -20.38 0.42 6.89
C ALA A 88 -21.75 0.19 6.20
N GLY A 89 -21.78 0.08 4.87
CA GLY A 89 -22.97 -0.25 4.09
C GLY A 89 -23.52 -1.65 4.38
N THR A 90 -22.65 -2.64 4.59
CA THR A 90 -23.10 -4.00 4.94
C THR A 90 -23.85 -4.08 6.27
N ARG A 91 -23.57 -3.17 7.22
CA ARG A 91 -24.26 -3.07 8.51
C ARG A 91 -25.65 -2.43 8.42
N THR A 92 -25.88 -1.57 7.43
CA THR A 92 -27.13 -0.78 7.32
C THR A 92 -28.29 -1.55 6.67
N GLY A 93 -28.06 -2.79 6.21
CA GLY A 93 -29.14 -3.74 5.91
C GLY A 93 -29.54 -3.87 4.44
N ASP A 94 -28.84 -3.25 3.49
CA ASP A 94 -29.17 -3.38 2.05
C ASP A 94 -28.74 -4.72 1.41
N ILE A 95 -27.99 -5.56 2.14
CA ILE A 95 -27.68 -6.95 1.73
C ILE A 95 -28.08 -7.92 2.86
N SER A 96 -29.33 -7.82 3.33
CA SER A 96 -29.90 -8.68 4.38
C SER A 96 -30.07 -10.16 3.99
N GLY A 97 -29.53 -10.61 2.86
CA GLY A 97 -29.81 -11.94 2.30
C GLY A 97 -28.80 -13.05 2.59
N ILE A 98 -27.52 -12.76 2.89
CA ILE A 98 -26.47 -13.79 2.74
C ILE A 98 -25.54 -13.97 3.96
N ALA A 99 -25.38 -12.99 4.86
CA ALA A 99 -24.34 -13.05 5.90
C ALA A 99 -24.76 -13.70 7.25
N GLY A 100 -25.94 -14.31 7.35
CA GLY A 100 -26.38 -15.00 8.58
C GLY A 100 -25.59 -16.27 8.95
N ARG A 101 -24.55 -16.63 8.18
CA ARG A 101 -23.75 -17.85 8.40
C ARG A 101 -22.28 -17.63 8.05
N SER A 102 -21.59 -16.74 8.75
CA SER A 102 -20.13 -16.80 9.00
C SER A 102 -19.68 -15.65 9.90
N ILE A 103 -20.19 -15.59 11.13
CA ILE A 103 -19.47 -14.88 12.20
C ILE A 103 -18.79 -15.99 13.01
N GLY A 104 -17.62 -16.42 12.52
CA GLY A 104 -16.67 -17.23 13.28
C GLY A 104 -15.75 -16.33 14.12
N GLU A 105 -14.91 -16.96 14.95
CA GLU A 105 -13.97 -16.34 15.91
C GLU A 105 -12.93 -15.36 15.32
N GLU A 106 -12.90 -15.15 14.00
CA GLU A 106 -11.95 -14.27 13.29
C GLU A 106 -12.56 -12.90 12.89
N GLY A 107 -13.74 -12.56 13.41
CA GLY A 107 -14.37 -11.26 13.19
C GLY A 107 -13.67 -10.12 13.96
N MET A 108 -13.50 -8.98 13.30
CA MET A 108 -13.04 -7.73 13.93
C MET A 108 -14.02 -7.33 15.04
N SER A 109 -13.53 -7.03 16.25
CA SER A 109 -14.41 -6.72 17.39
C SER A 109 -15.23 -5.46 17.14
N ALA A 110 -16.41 -5.36 17.77
CA ALA A 110 -17.27 -4.18 17.64
C ALA A 110 -16.55 -2.88 18.06
N GLU A 111 -15.70 -2.96 19.08
CA GLU A 111 -14.87 -1.84 19.56
C GLU A 111 -13.81 -1.43 18.52
N MET A 112 -13.20 -2.41 17.85
CA MET A 112 -12.20 -2.16 16.82
C MET A 112 -12.84 -1.55 15.56
N LEU A 113 -14.05 -1.99 15.20
CA LEU A 113 -14.83 -1.39 14.12
C LEU A 113 -15.26 0.05 14.43
N ASP A 114 -15.74 0.33 15.66
CA ASP A 114 -16.08 1.68 16.09
C ASP A 114 -14.87 2.61 16.09
N PHE A 115 -13.69 2.11 16.53
CA PHE A 115 -12.44 2.85 16.44
C PHE A 115 -12.10 3.20 14.98
N VAL A 116 -12.18 2.23 14.07
CA VAL A 116 -11.90 2.45 12.65
C VAL A 116 -12.88 3.46 12.03
N LEU A 117 -14.18 3.38 12.35
CA LEU A 117 -15.20 4.32 11.89
C LEU A 117 -15.00 5.74 12.47
N GLU A 118 -14.48 5.86 13.68
CA GLU A 118 -14.12 7.13 14.28
C GLU A 118 -12.90 7.75 13.59
N GLN A 119 -11.87 6.96 13.26
CA GLN A 119 -10.72 7.43 12.48
C GLN A 119 -11.16 7.93 11.09
N VAL A 120 -12.02 7.17 10.40
CA VAL A 120 -12.61 7.57 9.11
C VAL A 120 -13.33 8.92 9.20
N ARG A 121 -14.13 9.14 10.26
CA ARG A 121 -14.82 10.41 10.47
C ARG A 121 -13.86 11.58 10.70
N LYS A 122 -12.78 11.37 11.45
CA LYS A 122 -11.73 12.38 11.68
C LYS A 122 -11.00 12.77 10.39
N PHE A 123 -10.70 11.78 9.53
CA PHE A 123 -10.11 12.03 8.22
C PHE A 123 -11.04 12.81 7.28
N GLN A 124 -12.35 12.52 7.27
CA GLN A 124 -13.34 13.27 6.47
C GLN A 124 -13.54 14.72 6.94
N GLN A 125 -13.25 15.01 8.22
CA GLN A 125 -13.39 16.34 8.81
C GLN A 125 -12.15 17.22 8.62
N GLY A 126 -11.10 16.73 7.94
CA GLY A 126 -9.94 17.52 7.56
C GLY A 126 -8.86 17.69 8.65
N ASP A 127 -8.91 16.91 9.73
CA ASP A 127 -7.95 17.01 10.85
C ASP A 127 -6.78 16.01 10.74
N GLY A 128 -6.36 15.72 9.51
CA GLY A 128 -5.34 14.71 9.17
C GLY A 128 -3.90 15.19 9.28
N SER A 129 -3.56 16.02 10.27
CA SER A 129 -2.13 16.29 10.58
C SER A 129 -1.66 15.32 11.65
N PRO A 130 -0.65 14.46 11.37
CA PRO A 130 -0.03 13.67 12.43
C PRO A 130 0.72 14.64 13.35
N GLU A 131 0.14 14.94 14.50
CA GLU A 131 0.83 15.63 15.58
C GLU A 131 1.95 14.69 16.07
N ALA A 132 3.18 14.99 15.63
CA ALA A 132 4.38 14.29 16.03
C ALA A 132 4.61 14.51 17.53
N THR A 133 4.05 13.62 18.35
CA THR A 133 4.48 13.48 19.75
C THR A 133 5.85 12.82 19.74
N THR A 134 6.89 13.64 19.88
CA THR A 134 8.25 13.22 20.21
C THR A 134 8.42 13.44 21.72
N PRO A 135 9.11 12.51 22.44
CA PRO A 135 9.02 12.36 23.91
C PRO A 135 9.61 13.52 24.73
#